data_AF-A0A0E3P4M3-F1
#
_entry.id   AF-A0A0E3P4M3-F1
#
_cell.length_a   1.000
_cell.length_b   1.000
_cell.length_c   1.000
_cell.angle_alpha   90.00
_cell.angle_beta   90.00
_cell.angle_gamma   90.00
#
_symmetry.space_group_name_H-M   'P 1'
#
loop_
_entity.id
_entity.type
_entity.pdbx_description
1 polymer ?
#
loop_
_entity_poly.entity_id
_entity_poly.type
_entity_poly.pdbx_seq_one_letter_code
_entity_poly.pdbx_strand_id
1 'polypeptide(L)'
;MRSIKRFSFFVTVVLIAAMLFASGCSQNTPEEGTTEETGGEVTEEVTEGAVEGATEETTEGVTEEATEGAMETEGEGGYSSVINPDDFVEVIDNPYFPLTPGTTFVYEGESEGEPIRDEVYVTNETRTVMGVKTIVVRDREFEDGELAEETFDWYAQDKDGNVWYFGEDSREYDEGEVVSTEGSWEAGVNGAQPGIIMKGNPQVGDTYRQEYLAGEAEDMAEVVSMNESVSVPYGSFENCLKTREWTPLEPGIEENKYYAAETGLLLEITVRGEAEKLELVEIITE
;
A
#
# COMPACT_ATOMS: atom_id res chain seq x y z
N MET A 1 6.90 9.23 -30.28
CA MET A 1 5.76 8.59 -29.59
C MET A 1 6.00 8.82 -28.12
N ARG A 2 5.06 9.41 -27.39
CA ARG A 2 5.17 9.56 -25.94
C ARG A 2 4.80 8.22 -25.34
N SER A 3 5.69 7.67 -24.51
CA SER A 3 5.42 6.50 -23.69
C SER A 3 4.18 6.79 -22.85
N ILE A 4 3.18 5.94 -22.97
CA ILE A 4 2.00 5.93 -22.11
C ILE A 4 2.47 5.16 -20.89
N LYS A 5 2.44 5.79 -19.70
CA LYS A 5 2.74 5.10 -18.44
C LYS A 5 1.73 3.95 -18.30
N ARG A 6 2.23 2.71 -18.32
CA ARG A 6 1.47 1.49 -18.05
C ARG A 6 1.33 1.38 -16.52
N PHE A 7 0.14 1.04 -16.05
CA PHE A 7 -0.16 0.79 -14.65
C PHE A 7 -0.25 -0.72 -14.50
N SER A 8 0.70 -1.34 -13.81
CA SER A 8 0.66 -2.76 -13.46
C SER A 8 0.57 -2.84 -11.94
N PHE A 9 -0.38 -3.62 -11.44
CA PHE A 9 -0.80 -3.65 -10.03
C PHE A 9 -0.40 -5.01 -9.45
N PHE A 10 0.89 -5.24 -9.18
CA PHE A 10 1.32 -6.45 -8.45
C PHE A 10 1.93 -6.13 -7.09
N VAL A 11 1.37 -6.81 -6.08
CA VAL A 11 1.71 -6.80 -4.65
C VAL A 11 1.95 -5.39 -4.12
N THR A 12 0.82 -4.74 -3.85
CA THR A 12 0.71 -3.48 -3.12
C THR A 12 1.59 -2.38 -3.66
N VAL A 13 1.18 -1.78 -4.78
CA VAL A 13 1.69 -0.47 -5.14
C VAL A 13 0.52 0.47 -5.29
N VAL A 14 0.36 1.23 -4.24
CA VAL A 14 -0.32 2.52 -4.26
C VAL A 14 0.40 3.40 -5.27
N LEU A 15 -0.17 3.55 -6.47
CA LEU A 15 0.30 4.53 -7.41
C LEU A 15 -0.68 5.70 -7.49
N ILE A 16 -0.28 6.79 -6.81
CA ILE A 16 -0.85 8.13 -6.92
C ILE A 16 -0.81 8.57 -8.39
N ALA A 17 -1.97 8.67 -9.02
CA ALA A 17 -2.10 9.26 -10.35
C ALA A 17 -1.80 10.78 -10.30
N ALA A 18 -0.54 11.18 -10.54
CA ALA A 18 -0.20 12.57 -10.83
C ALA A 18 -0.67 12.97 -12.25
N MET A 19 -1.94 13.37 -12.38
CA MET A 19 -2.47 14.02 -13.58
C MET A 19 -1.81 15.39 -13.79
N LEU A 20 -0.74 15.46 -14.57
CA LEU A 20 -0.25 16.70 -15.15
C LEU A 20 -1.18 17.15 -16.29
N PHE A 21 -2.11 18.06 -15.98
CA PHE A 21 -2.84 18.81 -16.99
C PHE A 21 -1.88 19.71 -17.79
N ALA A 22 -1.39 19.21 -18.92
CA ALA A 22 -0.84 20.07 -19.97
C ALA A 22 -2.00 20.73 -20.73
N SER A 23 -2.49 21.86 -20.22
CA SER A 23 -3.40 22.75 -20.97
C SER A 23 -2.65 23.37 -22.15
N GLY A 24 -2.85 22.78 -23.33
CA GLY A 24 -2.38 23.31 -24.60
C GLY A 24 -3.28 24.43 -25.13
N CYS A 25 -2.72 25.64 -25.15
CA CYS A 25 -2.95 26.77 -26.05
C CYS A 25 -4.28 26.85 -26.82
N SER A 26 -5.14 27.81 -26.43
CA SER A 26 -6.08 28.46 -27.34
C SER A 26 -5.71 29.94 -27.46
N GLN A 27 -5.55 30.39 -28.72
CA GLN A 27 -5.23 31.76 -29.06
C GLN A 27 -6.39 32.69 -28.74
N ASN A 28 -6.09 33.86 -28.16
CA ASN A 28 -6.72 35.11 -28.56
C ASN A 28 -5.97 36.32 -28.00
N THR A 29 -5.53 37.16 -28.94
CA THR A 29 -5.11 38.55 -28.74
C THR A 29 -6.29 39.37 -28.19
N PRO A 30 -6.02 40.45 -27.43
CA PRO A 30 -6.50 41.74 -27.92
C PRO A 30 -5.51 42.91 -27.76
N GLU A 31 -5.77 43.91 -28.60
CA GLU A 31 -5.10 45.18 -28.81
C GLU A 31 -5.17 46.18 -27.63
N GLU A 32 -4.34 47.22 -27.80
CA GLU A 32 -4.09 48.43 -27.01
C GLU A 32 -5.32 49.26 -26.57
N GLY A 33 -5.13 50.10 -25.54
CA GLY A 33 -5.92 51.34 -25.41
C GLY A 33 -6.00 52.03 -24.03
N THR A 34 -4.99 52.86 -23.71
CA THR A 34 -5.07 54.24 -23.12
C THR A 34 -5.76 54.59 -21.77
N THR A 35 -4.96 55.19 -20.86
CA THR A 35 -5.15 56.40 -19.99
C THR A 35 -6.38 56.48 -19.04
N GLU A 36 -6.38 57.04 -17.82
CA GLU A 36 -5.70 58.21 -17.21
C GLU A 36 -6.00 58.24 -15.67
N GLU A 37 -5.14 58.94 -14.90
CA GLU A 37 -5.26 59.64 -13.59
C GLU A 37 -6.56 59.59 -12.72
N THR A 38 -6.65 59.81 -11.39
CA THR A 38 -5.94 60.55 -10.30
C THR A 38 -6.56 60.05 -8.95
N GLY A 39 -5.86 59.98 -7.81
CA GLY A 39 -5.70 61.06 -6.81
C GLY A 39 -6.63 60.90 -5.57
N GLY A 40 -6.08 60.86 -4.34
CA GLY A 40 -6.86 60.95 -3.09
C GLY A 40 -6.18 60.41 -1.82
N GLU A 41 -5.59 61.33 -1.05
CA GLU A 41 -4.91 61.20 0.24
C GLU A 41 -5.89 61.28 1.45
N VAL A 42 -5.35 61.10 2.69
CA VAL A 42 -5.81 61.52 4.06
C VAL A 42 -5.97 60.28 4.98
N THR A 43 -4.95 59.84 5.77
CA THR A 43 -4.31 60.30 7.04
C THR A 43 -5.02 59.93 8.36
N GLU A 44 -4.23 59.31 9.25
CA GLU A 44 -4.20 59.39 10.75
C GLU A 44 -5.42 58.88 11.56
N GLU A 45 -5.36 58.27 12.75
CA GLU A 45 -4.34 58.15 13.81
C GLU A 45 -4.74 57.05 14.83
N VAL A 46 -3.74 56.33 15.35
CA VAL A 46 -3.43 55.87 16.74
C VAL A 46 -4.55 55.65 17.79
N THR A 47 -4.50 54.52 18.51
CA THR A 47 -4.31 54.46 20.00
C THR A 47 -4.11 53.03 20.52
N GLU A 48 -3.01 52.86 21.29
CA GLU A 48 -2.70 51.71 22.14
C GLU A 48 -3.46 51.74 23.47
N GLY A 49 -3.55 50.58 24.14
CA GLY A 49 -3.90 50.47 25.55
C GLY A 49 -3.76 49.04 26.10
N ALA A 50 -2.63 48.75 26.74
CA ALA A 50 -2.31 47.52 27.48
C ALA A 50 -2.88 47.54 28.91
N VAL A 51 -3.17 46.37 29.52
CA VAL A 51 -2.99 46.06 30.96
C VAL A 51 -2.86 44.53 31.19
N GLU A 52 -1.91 44.17 32.05
CA GLU A 52 -1.54 42.84 32.60
C GLU A 52 -2.58 42.16 33.51
N GLY A 53 -2.39 40.86 33.76
CA GLY A 53 -2.90 40.15 34.94
C GLY A 53 -2.42 38.71 35.04
N ALA A 54 -1.48 38.45 35.96
CA ALA A 54 -0.92 37.13 36.30
C ALA A 54 -1.74 36.42 37.39
N THR A 55 -1.75 35.07 37.39
CA THR A 55 -1.85 34.22 38.60
C THR A 55 -1.22 32.84 38.36
N GLU A 56 -0.53 32.37 39.40
CA GLU A 56 0.33 31.19 39.52
C GLU A 56 -0.37 30.04 40.29
N GLU A 57 0.31 28.88 40.35
CA GLU A 57 0.09 27.67 41.18
C GLU A 57 -0.91 26.62 40.64
N THR A 58 -0.62 25.30 40.62
CA THR A 58 0.16 24.44 41.53
C THR A 58 0.66 23.17 40.79
N THR A 59 1.74 22.58 41.32
CA THR A 59 2.34 21.30 40.90
C THR A 59 2.16 20.25 42.00
N GLU A 60 1.63 19.07 41.66
CA GLU A 60 1.81 17.75 42.28
C GLU A 60 1.48 16.75 41.15
N GLY A 61 2.12 15.63 40.88
CA GLY A 61 3.01 14.74 41.61
C GLY A 61 2.84 13.37 40.93
N VAL A 62 3.84 12.96 40.16
CA VAL A 62 3.84 11.77 39.29
C VAL A 62 3.82 10.47 40.10
N THR A 63 2.94 9.55 39.74
CA THR A 63 3.22 8.10 39.71
C THR A 63 2.42 7.47 38.57
N GLU A 64 3.01 7.39 37.38
CA GLU A 64 2.57 6.44 36.35
C GLU A 64 3.63 5.34 36.27
N GLU A 65 3.21 4.12 36.60
CA GLU A 65 3.95 2.91 36.25
C GLU A 65 3.95 2.77 34.73
N ALA A 66 5.14 2.68 34.16
CA ALA A 66 5.32 2.41 32.74
C ALA A 66 4.89 0.96 32.43
N THR A 67 3.78 0.80 31.73
CA THR A 67 3.53 -0.36 30.87
C THR A 67 4.21 -0.10 29.53
N GLU A 68 5.36 -0.72 29.28
CA GLU A 68 5.85 -0.98 27.91
C GLU A 68 4.78 -1.82 27.19
N GLY A 69 4.28 -1.50 26.00
CA GLY A 69 4.47 -0.35 25.13
C GLY A 69 3.75 -0.64 23.81
N ALA A 70 2.42 -0.76 23.85
CA ALA A 70 1.62 -0.86 22.63
C ALA A 70 1.74 0.49 21.88
N MET A 71 2.09 0.43 20.59
CA MET A 71 2.15 1.62 19.74
C MET A 71 0.78 1.80 19.11
N GLU A 72 0.04 2.80 19.58
CA GLU A 72 -1.18 3.26 18.93
C GLU A 72 -0.83 4.42 17.99
N THR A 73 -1.26 4.32 16.74
CA THR A 73 -1.18 5.43 15.80
C THR A 73 -2.57 5.69 15.24
N GLU A 74 -3.10 6.89 15.47
CA GLU A 74 -4.39 7.28 14.89
C GLU A 74 -4.16 7.77 13.46
N GLY A 75 -4.70 7.03 12.48
CA GLY A 75 -4.75 7.49 11.10
C GLY A 75 -5.83 8.57 10.90
N GLU A 76 -5.60 9.53 9.99
CA GLU A 76 -6.59 10.55 9.61
C GLU A 76 -7.82 9.93 8.90
N GLY A 77 -8.72 9.33 9.68
CA GLY A 77 -9.90 8.62 9.18
C GLY A 77 -10.49 7.60 10.15
N GLY A 78 -9.95 7.50 11.37
CA GLY A 78 -10.49 6.66 12.44
C GLY A 78 -10.09 5.19 12.35
N TYR A 79 -9.21 4.81 11.42
CA TYR A 79 -8.50 3.55 11.46
C TYR A 79 -7.28 3.68 12.37
N SER A 80 -7.18 2.80 13.37
CA SER A 80 -6.07 2.74 14.30
C SER A 80 -5.77 1.27 14.58
N SER A 81 -4.53 0.88 14.26
CA SER A 81 -4.00 -0.46 14.54
C SER A 81 -3.22 -0.37 15.85
N VAL A 82 -3.63 -1.11 16.88
CA VAL A 82 -2.86 -1.21 18.13
C VAL A 82 -1.85 -2.34 17.97
N ILE A 83 -0.58 -1.99 17.79
CA ILE A 83 0.50 -2.97 17.61
C ILE A 83 1.19 -3.22 18.95
N ASN A 84 1.20 -4.49 19.36
CA ASN A 84 2.03 -4.99 20.45
C ASN A 84 3.07 -5.96 19.89
N PRO A 85 4.37 -5.62 19.91
CA PRO A 85 5.42 -6.49 19.37
C PRO A 85 5.46 -7.91 19.94
N ASP A 86 5.04 -8.09 21.19
CA ASP A 86 5.02 -9.40 21.84
C ASP A 86 3.95 -10.34 21.25
N ASP A 87 3.01 -9.85 20.45
CA ASP A 87 1.94 -10.64 19.83
C ASP A 87 2.31 -11.22 18.47
N PHE A 88 3.54 -10.98 18.00
CA PHE A 88 4.04 -11.50 16.74
C PHE A 88 4.93 -12.73 16.92
N VAL A 89 4.92 -13.60 15.92
CA VAL A 89 5.71 -14.84 15.87
C VAL A 89 6.82 -14.74 14.83
N GLU A 90 7.87 -15.56 14.98
CA GLU A 90 9.05 -15.51 14.10
C GLU A 90 8.81 -16.13 12.70
N VAL A 91 7.81 -17.00 12.57
CA VAL A 91 7.53 -17.76 11.35
C VAL A 91 6.15 -17.39 10.83
N ILE A 92 6.05 -17.12 9.53
CA ILE A 92 4.79 -16.87 8.84
C ILE A 92 4.36 -18.19 8.18
N ASP A 93 3.56 -18.96 8.91
CA ASP A 93 3.00 -20.27 8.51
C ASP A 93 1.50 -20.22 8.20
N ASN A 94 0.95 -19.02 7.96
CA ASN A 94 -0.43 -18.83 7.55
C ASN A 94 -0.77 -19.75 6.34
N PRO A 95 -1.85 -20.54 6.40
CA PRO A 95 -2.17 -21.51 5.35
C PRO A 95 -2.30 -20.91 3.96
N TYR A 96 -2.78 -19.67 3.83
CA TYR A 96 -3.05 -18.99 2.56
C TYR A 96 -2.00 -17.95 2.19
N PHE A 97 -1.01 -17.69 3.06
CA PHE A 97 0.09 -16.77 2.79
C PHE A 97 1.38 -17.23 3.49
N PRO A 98 1.88 -18.45 3.19
CA PRO A 98 3.09 -18.97 3.82
C PRO A 98 4.33 -18.25 3.26
N LEU A 99 5.14 -17.67 4.13
CA LEU A 99 6.38 -16.99 3.75
C LEU A 99 7.60 -17.73 4.33
N THR A 100 7.96 -18.84 3.68
CA THR A 100 9.17 -19.59 4.03
C THR A 100 10.40 -18.99 3.33
N PRO A 101 11.42 -18.49 4.07
CA PRO A 101 12.64 -17.97 3.47
C PRO A 101 13.31 -18.91 2.46
N GLY A 102 13.82 -18.36 1.36
CA GLY A 102 14.41 -19.12 0.25
C GLY A 102 13.38 -19.65 -0.75
N THR A 103 12.10 -19.27 -0.62
CA THR A 103 11.05 -19.61 -1.59
C THR A 103 10.87 -18.48 -2.59
N THR A 104 10.84 -18.81 -3.88
CA THR A 104 10.41 -17.89 -4.95
C THR A 104 9.11 -18.39 -5.55
N PHE A 105 8.10 -17.53 -5.63
CA PHE A 105 6.89 -17.74 -6.42
C PHE A 105 7.06 -16.98 -7.73
N VAL A 106 6.74 -17.64 -8.83
CA VAL A 106 6.84 -17.05 -10.15
C VAL A 106 5.45 -17.03 -10.78
N TYR A 107 5.04 -15.85 -11.20
CA TYR A 107 3.77 -15.64 -11.89
C TYR A 107 4.00 -15.14 -13.30
N GLU A 108 3.14 -15.54 -14.23
CA GLU A 108 3.14 -15.04 -15.61
C GLU A 108 1.71 -14.77 -16.07
N GLY A 109 1.57 -13.82 -16.98
CA GLY A 109 0.28 -13.46 -17.54
C GLY A 109 0.35 -12.23 -18.43
N GLU A 110 -0.69 -11.43 -18.41
CA GLU A 110 -0.85 -10.30 -19.34
C GLU A 110 -1.50 -9.10 -18.64
N SER A 111 -1.00 -7.89 -18.92
CA SER A 111 -1.63 -6.61 -18.58
C SER A 111 -1.90 -5.84 -19.87
N GLU A 112 -3.15 -5.44 -20.09
CA GLU A 112 -3.63 -4.83 -21.33
C GLU A 112 -3.29 -5.60 -22.63
N GLY A 113 -3.03 -6.91 -22.51
CA GLY A 113 -2.64 -7.80 -23.61
C GLY A 113 -1.13 -7.86 -23.90
N GLU A 114 -0.31 -7.22 -23.07
CA GLU A 114 1.14 -7.30 -23.09
C GLU A 114 1.63 -8.25 -22.00
N PRO A 115 2.67 -9.07 -22.26
CA PRO A 115 3.12 -10.08 -21.32
C PRO A 115 3.80 -9.45 -20.10
N ILE A 116 3.39 -9.90 -18.92
CA ILE A 116 4.00 -9.55 -17.63
C ILE A 116 4.47 -10.81 -16.90
N ARG A 117 5.54 -10.66 -16.13
CA ARG A 117 6.11 -11.70 -15.27
C ARG A 117 6.43 -11.09 -13.92
N ASP A 118 6.14 -11.84 -12.88
CA ASP A 118 6.37 -11.41 -11.51
C ASP A 118 7.13 -12.46 -10.70
N GLU A 119 8.05 -12.01 -9.83
CA GLU A 119 8.96 -12.85 -9.06
C GLU A 119 9.01 -12.45 -7.58
N VAL A 120 8.11 -13.04 -6.80
CA VAL A 120 8.04 -12.86 -5.34
C VAL A 120 9.04 -13.78 -4.63
N TYR A 121 10.11 -13.21 -4.07
CA TYR A 121 11.14 -13.94 -3.32
C TYR A 121 11.09 -13.65 -1.82
N VAL A 122 10.83 -14.69 -1.02
CA VAL A 122 10.90 -14.61 0.43
C VAL A 122 12.36 -14.67 0.88
N THR A 123 12.89 -13.54 1.34
CA THR A 123 14.31 -13.44 1.70
C THR A 123 14.59 -14.06 3.07
N ASN A 124 15.89 -14.19 3.42
CA ASN A 124 16.33 -14.49 4.79
C ASN A 124 16.53 -13.21 5.64
N GLU A 125 16.15 -12.05 5.11
CA GLU A 125 16.34 -10.75 5.75
C GLU A 125 15.12 -10.36 6.58
N THR A 126 15.35 -9.52 7.58
CA THR A 126 14.30 -9.01 8.45
C THR A 126 14.46 -7.50 8.64
N ARG A 127 13.35 -6.78 8.75
CA ARG A 127 13.32 -5.36 9.15
C ARG A 127 12.58 -5.24 10.49
N THR A 128 12.82 -4.17 11.24
CA THR A 128 12.01 -3.86 12.42
C THR A 128 11.17 -2.62 12.15
N VAL A 129 9.85 -2.77 12.18
CA VAL A 129 8.87 -1.70 11.95
C VAL A 129 7.92 -1.68 13.15
N MET A 130 7.71 -0.51 13.77
CA MET A 130 6.92 -0.37 15.01
C MET A 130 7.32 -1.35 16.13
N GLY A 131 8.60 -1.74 16.20
CA GLY A 131 9.12 -2.72 17.18
C GLY A 131 8.89 -4.20 16.81
N VAL A 132 8.12 -4.49 15.77
CA VAL A 132 7.86 -5.85 15.26
C VAL A 132 8.98 -6.25 14.30
N LYS A 133 9.50 -7.47 14.43
CA LYS A 133 10.42 -8.04 13.44
C LYS A 133 9.61 -8.61 12.28
N THR A 134 9.76 -8.01 11.11
CA THR A 134 9.11 -8.41 9.86
C THR A 134 10.07 -9.21 8.98
N ILE A 135 9.53 -10.14 8.18
CA ILE A 135 10.25 -10.79 7.07
C ILE A 135 10.23 -9.82 5.89
N VAL A 136 11.39 -9.68 5.23
CA VAL A 136 11.48 -8.95 3.97
C VAL A 136 11.15 -9.90 2.83
N VAL A 137 10.13 -9.57 2.04
CA VAL A 137 9.84 -10.22 0.76
C VAL A 137 10.28 -9.25 -0.33
N ARG A 138 11.00 -9.74 -1.33
CA ARG A 138 11.37 -8.92 -2.49
C ARG A 138 10.50 -9.32 -3.66
N ASP A 139 9.74 -8.37 -4.17
CA ASP A 139 8.98 -8.52 -5.39
C ASP A 139 9.68 -7.84 -6.57
N ARG A 140 9.55 -8.44 -7.77
CA ARG A 140 10.10 -7.90 -9.01
C ARG A 140 9.17 -8.19 -10.17
N GLU A 141 8.62 -7.12 -10.70
CA GLU A 141 7.77 -7.15 -11.87
C GLU A 141 8.57 -6.83 -13.13
N PHE A 142 8.31 -7.60 -14.19
CA PHE A 142 8.91 -7.46 -15.50
C PHE A 142 7.84 -7.26 -16.57
N GLU A 143 7.93 -6.15 -17.29
CA GLU A 143 7.16 -5.88 -18.51
C GLU A 143 8.06 -6.09 -19.73
N ASP A 144 7.62 -6.87 -20.72
CA ASP A 144 8.40 -7.13 -21.94
C ASP A 144 9.83 -7.67 -21.68
N GLY A 145 10.05 -8.26 -20.50
CA GLY A 145 11.33 -8.80 -20.03
C GLY A 145 12.29 -7.77 -19.44
N GLU A 146 11.87 -6.51 -19.29
CA GLU A 146 12.59 -5.44 -18.61
C GLU A 146 12.03 -5.24 -17.20
N LEU A 147 12.88 -4.95 -16.21
CA LEU A 147 12.44 -4.70 -14.84
C LEU A 147 11.63 -3.40 -14.83
N ALA A 148 10.36 -3.49 -14.47
CA ALA A 148 9.45 -2.35 -14.34
C ALA A 148 9.42 -1.86 -12.89
N GLU A 149 9.43 -2.77 -11.92
CA GLU A 149 9.38 -2.45 -10.50
C GLU A 149 10.15 -3.45 -9.64
N GLU A 150 10.73 -2.96 -8.53
CA GLU A 150 11.26 -3.80 -7.45
C GLU A 150 10.78 -3.24 -6.10
N THR A 151 10.13 -4.11 -5.32
CA THR A 151 9.57 -3.76 -4.00
C THR A 151 10.18 -4.65 -2.92
N PHE A 152 10.37 -4.06 -1.73
CA PHE A 152 10.78 -4.77 -0.52
C PHE A 152 9.71 -4.67 0.56
N ASP A 153 8.79 -5.63 0.57
CA ASP A 153 7.66 -5.72 1.48
C ASP A 153 8.02 -6.26 2.86
N TRP A 154 7.34 -5.75 3.88
CA TRP A 154 7.57 -6.13 5.27
C TRP A 154 6.33 -6.78 5.88
N TYR A 155 6.39 -8.10 6.08
CA TYR A 155 5.29 -8.87 6.66
C TYR A 155 5.63 -9.44 8.03
N ALA A 156 4.63 -9.55 8.91
CA ALA A 156 4.76 -10.32 10.15
C ALA A 156 3.45 -11.03 10.51
N GLN A 157 3.54 -12.20 11.14
CA GLN A 157 2.36 -12.95 11.56
C GLN A 157 2.13 -12.77 13.07
N ASP A 158 0.88 -12.55 13.46
CA ASP A 158 0.46 -12.53 14.87
C ASP A 158 0.14 -13.93 15.41
N LYS A 159 -0.05 -14.04 16.73
CA LYS A 159 -0.40 -15.31 17.40
C LYS A 159 -1.78 -15.85 17.02
N ASP A 160 -2.66 -15.02 16.46
CA ASP A 160 -3.97 -15.45 15.94
C ASP A 160 -3.87 -15.95 14.49
N GLY A 161 -2.68 -15.86 13.89
CA GLY A 161 -2.35 -16.34 12.54
C GLY A 161 -2.59 -15.30 11.45
N ASN A 162 -2.97 -14.06 11.77
CA ASN A 162 -3.10 -13.02 10.75
C ASN A 162 -1.71 -12.59 10.29
N VAL A 163 -1.53 -12.46 8.98
CA VAL A 163 -0.36 -11.86 8.39
C VAL A 163 -0.63 -10.38 8.18
N TRP A 164 0.20 -9.56 8.78
CA TRP A 164 0.15 -8.11 8.73
C TRP A 164 1.17 -7.58 7.73
N TYR A 165 0.80 -6.50 7.05
CA TYR A 165 1.67 -5.76 6.14
C TYR A 165 2.05 -4.42 6.76
N PHE A 166 3.35 -4.22 6.94
CA PHE A 166 3.93 -3.08 7.66
C PHE A 166 4.50 -1.99 6.74
N GLY A 167 4.39 -2.18 5.42
CA GLY A 167 4.86 -1.25 4.41
C GLY A 167 5.95 -1.83 3.53
N GLU A 168 6.55 -0.95 2.74
CA GLU A 168 7.37 -1.27 1.59
C GLU A 168 8.38 -0.16 1.24
N ASP A 169 9.46 -0.59 0.57
CA ASP A 169 10.36 0.25 -0.23
C ASP A 169 10.18 -0.16 -1.70
N SER A 170 9.30 0.55 -2.40
CA SER A 170 8.98 0.38 -3.84
C SER A 170 9.86 1.29 -4.71
N ARG A 171 10.27 0.77 -5.86
CA ARG A 171 11.10 1.44 -6.86
C ARG A 171 10.63 1.11 -8.26
N GLU A 172 10.14 2.11 -8.99
CA GLU A 172 9.84 1.98 -10.42
C GLU A 172 11.09 2.24 -11.26
N TYR A 173 11.23 1.52 -12.36
CA TYR A 173 12.35 1.57 -13.28
C TYR A 173 11.92 1.98 -14.70
N ASP A 174 12.74 2.80 -15.37
CA ASP A 174 12.65 3.08 -16.80
C ASP A 174 14.05 3.01 -17.39
N GLU A 175 14.23 2.24 -18.46
CA GLU A 175 15.54 1.98 -19.09
C GLU A 175 16.64 1.52 -18.09
N GLY A 176 16.24 0.83 -17.01
CA GLY A 176 17.12 0.30 -15.97
C GLY A 176 17.55 1.30 -14.88
N GLU A 177 16.99 2.51 -14.88
CA GLU A 177 17.22 3.54 -13.86
C GLU A 177 15.97 3.73 -13.00
N VAL A 178 16.15 3.96 -11.69
CA VAL A 178 15.03 4.24 -10.79
C VAL A 178 14.45 5.62 -11.14
N VAL A 179 13.16 5.66 -11.48
CA VAL A 179 12.43 6.89 -11.85
C VAL A 179 11.45 7.37 -10.79
N SER A 180 11.03 6.48 -9.89
CA SER A 180 10.07 6.80 -8.82
C SER A 180 10.29 5.88 -7.61
N THR A 181 9.92 6.39 -6.45
CA THR A 181 9.80 5.63 -5.19
C THR A 181 8.51 6.05 -4.46
N GLU A 182 7.52 6.59 -5.19
CA GLU A 182 6.32 7.18 -4.61
C GLU A 182 5.41 6.15 -3.94
N GLY A 183 5.50 4.87 -4.33
CA GLY A 183 4.81 3.76 -3.66
C GLY A 183 5.34 3.43 -2.26
N SER A 184 6.53 3.91 -1.88
CA SER A 184 7.12 3.55 -0.58
C SER A 184 6.36 4.14 0.62
N TRP A 185 6.03 3.30 1.61
CA TRP A 185 5.48 3.72 2.89
C TRP A 185 5.91 2.81 4.05
N GLU A 186 5.86 3.31 5.28
CA GLU A 186 6.22 2.55 6.47
C GLU A 186 5.20 2.79 7.60
N ALA A 187 4.64 1.71 8.14
CA ALA A 187 3.74 1.77 9.29
C ALA A 187 4.36 2.53 10.47
N GLY A 188 3.60 3.45 11.07
CA GLY A 188 4.04 4.33 12.14
C GLY A 188 4.74 5.60 11.67
N VAL A 189 4.94 5.79 10.37
CA VAL A 189 5.51 7.00 9.76
C VAL A 189 4.40 7.79 9.07
N ASN A 190 4.37 9.12 9.28
CA ASN A 190 3.43 10.05 8.61
C ASN A 190 1.93 9.65 8.69
N GLY A 191 1.53 8.91 9.72
CA GLY A 191 0.15 8.46 9.92
C GLY A 191 -0.17 7.11 9.27
N ALA A 192 0.77 6.49 8.53
CA ALA A 192 0.58 5.17 7.94
C ALA A 192 0.35 4.12 9.03
N GLN A 193 -0.61 3.22 8.80
CA GLN A 193 -0.96 2.11 9.66
C GLN A 193 -0.74 0.79 8.93
N PRO A 194 -0.28 -0.25 9.63
CA PRO A 194 -0.25 -1.58 9.06
C PRO A 194 -1.69 -2.12 8.92
N GLY A 195 -1.92 -2.93 7.90
CA GLY A 195 -3.15 -3.70 7.72
C GLY A 195 -2.89 -5.21 7.74
N ILE A 196 -3.94 -5.99 7.49
CA ILE A 196 -3.88 -7.45 7.41
C ILE A 196 -3.84 -7.82 5.93
N ILE A 197 -2.75 -8.41 5.44
CA ILE A 197 -2.70 -8.93 4.06
C ILE A 197 -3.44 -10.26 3.94
N MET A 198 -3.44 -11.07 5.01
CA MET A 198 -4.17 -12.35 5.05
C MET A 198 -4.62 -12.69 6.47
N LYS A 199 -5.89 -13.07 6.64
CA LYS A 199 -6.41 -13.48 7.96
C LYS A 199 -5.91 -14.87 8.35
N GLY A 200 -5.75 -15.12 9.64
CA GLY A 200 -5.40 -16.45 10.16
C GLY A 200 -6.53 -17.48 10.02
N ASN A 201 -7.77 -17.01 10.06
CA ASN A 201 -8.96 -17.84 9.89
C ASN A 201 -10.03 -17.10 9.05
N PRO A 202 -9.79 -16.94 7.73
CA PRO A 202 -10.69 -16.18 6.86
C PRO A 202 -12.08 -16.81 6.78
N GLN A 203 -13.11 -16.00 6.93
CA GLN A 203 -14.52 -16.37 6.80
C GLN A 203 -15.19 -15.55 5.69
N VAL A 204 -16.10 -16.15 4.94
CA VAL A 204 -16.88 -15.41 3.91
C VAL A 204 -17.59 -14.20 4.53
N GLY A 205 -17.40 -13.04 3.90
CA GLY A 205 -17.90 -11.74 4.36
C GLY A 205 -16.97 -11.00 5.32
N ASP A 206 -15.82 -11.57 5.67
CA ASP A 206 -14.76 -10.81 6.34
C ASP A 206 -14.26 -9.70 5.41
N THR A 207 -14.29 -8.46 5.89
CA THR A 207 -13.70 -7.30 5.20
C THR A 207 -12.63 -6.68 6.09
N TYR A 208 -11.49 -6.34 5.50
CA TYR A 208 -10.33 -5.82 6.22
C TYR A 208 -9.51 -4.88 5.33
N ARG A 209 -8.76 -3.98 5.98
CA ARG A 209 -7.74 -3.16 5.32
C ARG A 209 -6.45 -3.98 5.20
N GLN A 210 -5.83 -3.92 4.03
CA GLN A 210 -4.49 -4.49 3.80
C GLN A 210 -3.41 -3.47 4.18
N GLU A 211 -3.74 -2.18 4.07
CA GLU A 211 -2.88 -1.05 4.40
C GLU A 211 -3.70 0.23 4.62
N TYR A 212 -3.05 1.26 5.17
CA TYR A 212 -3.69 2.56 5.35
C TYR A 212 -2.71 3.73 5.52
N LEU A 213 -2.78 4.70 4.64
CA LEU A 213 -2.24 6.06 4.71
C LEU A 213 -3.23 6.96 3.98
N ALA A 214 -3.94 7.82 4.70
CA ALA A 214 -5.08 8.56 4.17
C ALA A 214 -4.75 9.30 2.86
N GLY A 215 -5.50 9.01 1.79
CA GLY A 215 -5.33 9.63 0.48
C GLY A 215 -4.16 9.10 -0.36
N GLU A 216 -3.29 8.28 0.24
CA GLU A 216 -2.18 7.62 -0.44
C GLU A 216 -2.47 6.12 -0.53
N ALA A 217 -2.50 5.40 0.59
CA ALA A 217 -2.61 3.93 0.66
C ALA A 217 -3.91 3.49 1.34
N GLU A 218 -4.83 2.78 0.69
CA GLU A 218 -6.11 2.44 1.33
C GLU A 218 -6.68 1.08 0.91
N ASP A 219 -5.82 0.14 0.54
CA ASP A 219 -6.25 -1.16 0.02
C ASP A 219 -7.13 -1.96 1.00
N MET A 220 -8.14 -2.61 0.42
CA MET A 220 -9.17 -3.36 1.10
C MET A 220 -9.31 -4.74 0.47
N ALA A 221 -9.59 -5.73 1.31
CA ALA A 221 -9.97 -7.06 0.87
C ALA A 221 -11.28 -7.52 1.53
N GLU A 222 -12.06 -8.29 0.78
CA GLU A 222 -13.23 -9.03 1.25
C GLU A 222 -13.07 -10.51 0.92
N VAL A 223 -13.26 -11.41 1.88
CA VAL A 223 -13.35 -12.84 1.61
C VAL A 223 -14.69 -13.16 0.95
N VAL A 224 -14.66 -13.55 -0.31
CA VAL A 224 -15.86 -13.82 -1.12
C VAL A 224 -16.24 -15.29 -1.09
N SER A 225 -15.25 -16.18 -1.11
CA SER A 225 -15.48 -17.64 -1.20
C SER A 225 -14.33 -18.41 -0.56
N MET A 226 -14.62 -19.64 -0.12
CA MET A 226 -13.66 -20.58 0.46
C MET A 226 -13.68 -21.94 -0.25
N ASN A 227 -14.40 -22.05 -1.37
CA ASN A 227 -14.68 -23.31 -2.04
C ASN A 227 -14.52 -23.23 -3.56
N GLU A 228 -13.63 -22.37 -4.04
CA GLU A 228 -13.32 -22.26 -5.47
C GLU A 228 -12.44 -23.43 -5.94
N SER A 229 -12.60 -23.78 -7.21
CA SER A 229 -11.72 -24.70 -7.95
C SER A 229 -10.92 -23.87 -8.94
N VAL A 230 -9.59 -23.88 -8.83
CA VAL A 230 -8.68 -23.03 -9.62
C VAL A 230 -7.69 -23.91 -10.37
N SER A 231 -7.42 -23.61 -11.63
CA SER A 231 -6.38 -24.28 -12.41
C SER A 231 -5.52 -23.24 -13.09
N VAL A 232 -4.23 -23.31 -12.79
CA VAL A 232 -3.16 -22.44 -13.29
C VAL A 232 -2.03 -23.32 -13.84
N PRO A 233 -1.02 -22.79 -14.55
CA PRO A 233 0.05 -23.60 -15.10
C PRO A 233 0.80 -24.45 -14.05
N TYR A 234 0.94 -23.95 -12.82
CA TYR A 234 1.53 -24.70 -11.71
C TYR A 234 0.71 -25.93 -11.29
N GLY A 235 -0.62 -25.90 -11.41
CA GLY A 235 -1.48 -27.02 -11.03
C GLY A 235 -2.97 -26.70 -10.90
N SER A 236 -3.73 -27.71 -10.46
CA SER A 236 -5.16 -27.60 -10.16
C SER A 236 -5.42 -27.79 -8.67
N PHE A 237 -6.25 -26.91 -8.11
CA PHE A 237 -6.52 -26.79 -6.68
C PHE A 237 -8.03 -26.72 -6.42
N GLU A 238 -8.43 -27.21 -5.25
CA GLU A 238 -9.81 -27.26 -4.77
C GLU A 238 -9.88 -26.64 -3.37
N ASN A 239 -11.05 -26.13 -2.98
CA ASN A 239 -11.23 -25.41 -1.71
C ASN A 239 -10.35 -24.15 -1.61
N CYS A 240 -10.20 -23.44 -2.73
CA CYS A 240 -9.42 -22.21 -2.77
C CYS A 240 -10.20 -21.07 -2.10
N LEU A 241 -9.47 -20.25 -1.35
CA LEU A 241 -9.91 -18.95 -0.87
C LEU A 241 -9.99 -18.00 -2.07
N LYS A 242 -11.04 -17.18 -2.12
CA LYS A 242 -11.17 -16.06 -3.06
C LYS A 242 -11.39 -14.78 -2.27
N THR A 243 -10.57 -13.79 -2.54
CA THR A 243 -10.77 -12.41 -2.09
C THR A 243 -11.28 -11.57 -3.26
N ARG A 244 -12.03 -10.52 -2.93
CA ARG A 244 -12.25 -9.34 -3.77
C ARG A 244 -11.44 -8.21 -3.17
N GLU A 245 -10.65 -7.54 -3.98
CA GLU A 245 -9.72 -6.49 -3.54
C GLU A 245 -10.00 -5.18 -4.29
N TRP A 246 -9.91 -4.06 -3.58
CA TRP A 246 -10.19 -2.72 -4.11
C TRP A 246 -9.56 -1.63 -3.22
N THR A 247 -9.42 -0.42 -3.77
CA THR A 247 -9.09 0.77 -2.99
C THR A 247 -10.19 1.83 -3.10
N PRO A 248 -10.53 2.55 -2.00
CA PRO A 248 -11.39 3.73 -2.06
C PRO A 248 -10.87 4.85 -2.97
N LEU A 249 -9.55 4.88 -3.24
CA LEU A 249 -8.89 5.90 -4.05
C LEU A 249 -9.19 5.70 -5.54
N GLU A 250 -9.40 4.46 -5.96
CA GLU A 250 -9.70 4.07 -7.35
C GLU A 250 -10.96 3.20 -7.44
N PRO A 251 -12.16 3.78 -7.19
CA PRO A 251 -13.43 3.03 -7.11
C PRO A 251 -13.89 2.39 -8.44
N GLY A 252 -13.10 2.54 -9.49
CA GLY A 252 -13.29 1.94 -10.81
C GLY A 252 -12.56 0.61 -10.99
N ILE A 253 -11.65 0.26 -10.09
CA ILE A 253 -10.76 -0.90 -10.17
C ILE A 253 -11.15 -1.90 -9.09
N GLU A 254 -11.31 -3.17 -9.48
CA GLU A 254 -11.58 -4.29 -8.58
C GLU A 254 -10.94 -5.56 -9.12
N GLU A 255 -10.31 -6.32 -8.24
CA GLU A 255 -9.65 -7.59 -8.53
C GLU A 255 -10.25 -8.73 -7.73
N ASN A 256 -10.00 -9.94 -8.20
CA ASN A 256 -10.10 -11.11 -7.36
C ASN A 256 -8.76 -11.83 -7.29
N LYS A 257 -8.34 -12.17 -6.08
CA LYS A 257 -7.19 -13.05 -5.84
C LYS A 257 -7.66 -14.39 -5.31
N TYR A 258 -6.99 -15.45 -5.74
CA TYR A 258 -7.33 -16.83 -5.40
C TYR A 258 -6.14 -17.52 -4.75
N TYR A 259 -6.35 -18.15 -3.61
CA TYR A 259 -5.31 -18.74 -2.79
C TYR A 259 -5.61 -20.19 -2.49
N ALA A 260 -4.58 -21.04 -2.49
CA ALA A 260 -4.67 -22.41 -1.98
C ALA A 260 -3.90 -22.57 -0.67
N ALA A 261 -4.45 -23.40 0.22
CA ALA A 261 -3.78 -23.76 1.45
C ALA A 261 -2.40 -24.40 1.17
N GLU A 262 -1.41 -24.07 1.98
CA GLU A 262 -0.01 -24.51 1.89
C GLU A 262 0.74 -24.05 0.62
N THR A 263 0.07 -23.31 -0.27
CA THR A 263 0.64 -22.84 -1.54
C THR A 263 0.69 -21.32 -1.60
N GLY A 264 -0.33 -20.62 -1.11
CA GLY A 264 -0.43 -19.16 -1.24
C GLY A 264 -1.23 -18.74 -2.46
N LEU A 265 -0.89 -17.58 -3.03
CA LEU A 265 -1.55 -16.99 -4.19
C LEU A 265 -1.39 -17.90 -5.43
N LEU A 266 -2.47 -18.08 -6.16
CA LEU A 266 -2.52 -18.89 -7.38
C LEU A 266 -2.81 -18.04 -8.61
N LEU A 267 -3.80 -17.14 -8.48
CA LEU A 267 -4.37 -16.39 -9.59
C LEU A 267 -4.80 -15.03 -9.09
N GLU A 268 -4.48 -14.03 -9.88
CA GLU A 268 -4.97 -12.68 -9.77
C GLU A 268 -5.65 -12.29 -11.08
N ILE A 269 -6.79 -11.60 -10.99
CA ILE A 269 -7.52 -11.15 -12.17
C ILE A 269 -8.35 -9.91 -11.87
N THR A 270 -8.15 -8.88 -12.69
CA THR A 270 -9.00 -7.69 -12.66
C THR A 270 -10.38 -8.03 -13.20
N VAL A 271 -11.40 -7.74 -12.41
CA VAL A 271 -12.81 -7.95 -12.79
C VAL A 271 -13.54 -6.66 -13.13
N ARG A 272 -12.92 -5.53 -12.81
CA ARG A 272 -13.37 -4.19 -13.20
C ARG A 272 -12.14 -3.30 -13.29
N GLY A 273 -11.96 -2.59 -14.40
CA GLY A 273 -10.75 -1.81 -14.66
C GLY A 273 -10.09 -2.21 -15.97
N GLU A 274 -8.81 -1.86 -16.11
CA GLU A 274 -7.94 -2.36 -17.17
C GLU A 274 -7.73 -3.87 -16.99
N ALA A 275 -7.50 -4.59 -18.09
CA ALA A 275 -7.51 -6.05 -18.04
C ALA A 275 -6.14 -6.57 -17.64
N GLU A 276 -6.07 -7.18 -16.46
CA GLU A 276 -4.85 -7.83 -15.97
C GLU A 276 -5.15 -9.22 -15.43
N LYS A 277 -4.18 -10.12 -15.60
CA LYS A 277 -4.21 -11.47 -15.07
C LYS A 277 -2.80 -11.97 -14.84
N LEU A 278 -2.51 -12.51 -13.65
CA LEU A 278 -1.32 -13.32 -13.39
C LEU A 278 -1.69 -14.69 -12.83
N GLU A 279 -0.95 -15.70 -13.26
CA GLU A 279 -1.11 -17.08 -12.83
C GLU A 279 0.20 -17.63 -12.30
N LEU A 280 0.14 -18.35 -11.18
CA LEU A 280 1.30 -19.05 -10.63
C LEU A 280 1.76 -20.11 -11.64
N VAL A 281 3.02 -20.03 -12.05
CA VAL A 281 3.63 -20.96 -13.00
C VAL A 281 4.69 -21.85 -12.36
N GLU A 282 5.40 -21.36 -11.34
CA GLU A 282 6.50 -22.10 -10.71
C GLU A 282 6.71 -21.69 -9.25
N ILE A 283 7.12 -22.65 -8.42
CA ILE A 283 7.65 -22.40 -7.07
C ILE A 283 9.05 -22.99 -7.01
N ILE A 284 10.03 -22.18 -6.61
CA ILE A 284 11.44 -22.54 -6.48
C ILE A 284 11.83 -22.48 -5.01
N THR A 285 12.62 -23.44 -4.54
CA THR A 285 13.14 -23.49 -3.16
C THR A 285 14.65 -23.75 -3.19
N GLU A 286 15.41 -23.07 -2.32
CA GLU A 286 16.88 -23.18 -2.19
C GLU A 286 17.37 -24.43 -1.44
#